data_AF-A0A095AXH7-F1
#
_entry.id   AF-A0A095AXH7-F1
#
_cell.length_a   1.000
_cell.length_b   1.000
_cell.length_c   1.000
_cell.angle_alpha   90.00
_cell.angle_beta   90.00
_cell.angle_gamma   90.00
#
_symmetry.space_group_name_H-M   'P 1'
#
loop_
_entity.id
_entity.type
_entity.pdbx_description
1 polymer ?
#
loop_
_entity_poly.entity_id
_entity_poly.type
_entity_poly.pdbx_seq_one_letter_code
_entity_poly.pdbx_strand_id
1 'polypeptide(L)'
;MAAPFLVGTPGTATAAPFQADAALFACHQRFHAVYSAVRAASCEPSPAFGTPECNAREALFDKMVLEECDLLEELAAIPAHTRQGQRLKAEVILALLPEHLRHNEQDGETQLVLSLARDLVRENAA
;
A
#
# COMPACT_ATOMS: atom_id res chain seq x y z
N MET A 1 54.98 -23.05 -23.07
CA MET A 1 54.59 -21.79 -22.41
C MET A 1 53.09 -21.78 -22.26
N ALA A 2 52.58 -21.86 -21.02
CA ALA A 2 51.16 -21.84 -20.72
C ALA A 2 50.74 -20.40 -20.39
N ALA A 3 49.67 -19.91 -21.03
CA ALA A 3 49.03 -18.65 -20.69
C ALA A 3 47.70 -18.97 -19.98
N PRO A 4 47.48 -18.52 -18.74
CA PRO A 4 46.19 -18.68 -18.10
C PRO A 4 45.23 -17.60 -18.63
N PHE A 5 44.12 -18.03 -19.23
CA PHE A 5 42.99 -17.13 -19.47
C PHE A 5 42.29 -16.88 -18.14
N LEU A 6 42.35 -15.62 -17.69
CA LEU A 6 41.60 -15.12 -16.55
C LEU A 6 40.10 -15.27 -16.82
N VAL A 7 39.44 -16.08 -15.99
CA VAL A 7 37.98 -16.11 -15.87
C VAL A 7 37.54 -14.77 -15.29
N GLY A 8 36.87 -13.96 -16.10
CA GLY A 8 36.11 -12.82 -15.61
C GLY A 8 34.91 -13.32 -14.82
N THR A 9 34.90 -13.09 -13.51
CA THR A 9 33.70 -13.29 -12.71
C THR A 9 32.65 -12.24 -13.12
N PRO A 10 31.39 -12.62 -13.36
CA PRO A 10 30.36 -11.62 -13.54
C PRO A 10 30.19 -10.89 -12.22
N GLY A 11 30.47 -9.58 -12.23
CA GLY A 11 30.13 -8.70 -11.12
C GLY A 11 28.64 -8.80 -10.89
N THR A 12 28.24 -9.46 -9.81
CA THR A 12 26.89 -9.35 -9.28
C THR A 12 26.67 -7.88 -8.96
N ALA A 13 25.92 -7.20 -9.83
CA ALA A 13 25.35 -5.91 -9.54
C ALA A 13 24.45 -6.11 -8.31
N THR A 14 24.97 -5.78 -7.14
CA THR A 14 24.17 -5.61 -5.93
C THR A 14 23.24 -4.45 -6.20
N ALA A 15 22.03 -4.74 -6.67
CA ALA A 15 20.95 -3.78 -6.66
C ALA A 15 20.87 -3.23 -5.23
N ALA A 16 21.11 -1.93 -5.08
CA ALA A 16 21.13 -1.31 -3.77
C ALA A 16 19.80 -1.60 -3.05
N PRO A 17 19.78 -1.79 -1.73
CA PRO A 17 18.55 -2.09 -0.97
C PRO A 17 17.43 -1.06 -1.20
N PHE A 18 17.77 0.17 -1.59
CA PHE A 18 16.83 1.22 -2.00
C PHE A 18 16.04 0.93 -3.28
N GLN A 19 16.57 0.11 -4.19
CA GLN A 19 15.88 -0.27 -5.43
C GLN A 19 14.90 -1.42 -5.22
N ALA A 20 15.06 -2.23 -4.17
CA ALA A 20 14.28 -3.43 -3.94
C ALA A 20 12.78 -3.14 -3.77
N ASP A 21 12.44 -2.05 -3.07
CA ASP A 21 11.05 -1.66 -2.77
C ASP A 21 10.63 -0.36 -3.48
N ALA A 22 11.36 0.12 -4.48
CA ALA A 22 11.05 1.38 -5.15
C ALA A 22 9.64 1.40 -5.75
N ALA A 23 9.21 0.30 -6.37
CA ALA A 23 7.87 0.14 -6.91
C ALA A 23 6.79 0.16 -5.80
N LEU A 24 7.07 -0.48 -4.67
CA LEU A 24 6.19 -0.50 -3.50
C LEU A 24 5.97 0.93 -2.98
N PHE A 25 7.04 1.70 -2.81
CA PHE A 25 6.94 3.07 -2.32
C PHE A 25 6.21 4.00 -3.30
N ALA A 26 6.45 3.86 -4.60
CA ALA A 26 5.73 4.62 -5.61
C ALA A 26 4.23 4.27 -5.66
N CYS A 27 3.89 2.98 -5.53
CA CYS A 27 2.50 2.53 -5.43
C CYS A 27 1.83 3.08 -4.16
N HIS A 28 2.52 3.01 -3.02
CA HIS A 28 2.01 3.55 -1.76
C HIS A 28 1.75 5.06 -1.82
N GLN A 29 2.62 5.84 -2.47
CA GLN A 29 2.39 7.28 -2.63
C GLN A 29 1.13 7.57 -3.45
N ARG A 30 0.91 6.84 -4.54
CA ARG A 30 -0.32 6.94 -5.35
C ARG A 30 -1.55 6.55 -4.51
N PHE A 31 -1.49 5.40 -3.85
CA PHE A 31 -2.54 4.92 -2.96
C PHE A 31 -2.89 5.97 -1.89
N HIS A 32 -1.90 6.48 -1.16
CA HIS A 32 -2.11 7.45 -0.09
C HIS A 32 -2.74 8.75 -0.61
N ALA A 33 -2.33 9.22 -1.80
CA ALA A 33 -2.93 10.40 -2.41
C ALA A 33 -4.43 10.19 -2.68
N VAL A 34 -4.80 9.09 -3.33
CA VAL A 34 -6.21 8.76 -3.62
C VAL A 34 -7.01 8.52 -2.35
N TYR A 35 -6.48 7.71 -1.42
CA TYR A 35 -7.09 7.43 -0.12
C TYR A 35 -7.43 8.72 0.64
N SER A 36 -6.47 9.66 0.70
CA SER A 36 -6.67 10.95 1.35
C SER A 36 -7.72 11.82 0.64
N ALA A 37 -7.77 11.76 -0.70
CA ALA A 37 -8.75 12.49 -1.49
C ALA A 37 -10.17 11.93 -1.31
N VAL A 38 -10.34 10.62 -1.27
CA VAL A 38 -11.62 9.95 -0.98
C VAL A 38 -12.12 10.37 0.41
N ARG A 39 -11.25 10.31 1.43
CA ARG A 39 -11.62 10.72 2.78
C ARG A 39 -11.97 12.20 2.85
N ALA A 40 -11.23 13.08 2.17
CA ALA A 40 -11.56 14.50 2.09
C ALA A 40 -12.94 14.73 1.43
N ALA A 41 -13.19 14.12 0.27
CA ALA A 41 -14.46 14.22 -0.45
C ALA A 41 -15.65 13.67 0.35
N SER A 42 -15.43 12.64 1.18
CA SER A 42 -16.48 12.08 2.05
C SER A 42 -16.93 13.04 3.16
N CYS A 43 -16.08 14.00 3.55
CA CYS A 43 -16.39 15.03 4.54
C CYS A 43 -17.02 16.29 3.92
N GLU A 44 -17.03 16.42 2.60
CA GLU A 44 -17.61 17.57 1.92
C GLU A 44 -19.16 17.52 1.92
N PRO A 45 -19.84 18.66 2.15
CA PRO A 45 -21.29 18.73 2.06
C PRO A 45 -21.80 18.24 0.71
N SER A 46 -22.83 17.39 0.72
CA SER A 46 -23.44 16.93 -0.53
C SER A 46 -24.23 18.05 -1.20
N PRO A 47 -24.11 18.20 -2.54
CA PRO A 47 -25.06 18.96 -3.33
C PRO A 47 -26.48 18.42 -3.11
N ALA A 48 -27.47 19.25 -3.45
CA ALA A 48 -28.86 18.84 -3.35
C ALA A 48 -29.14 17.61 -4.24
N PHE A 49 -29.88 16.65 -3.68
CA PHE A 49 -30.18 15.41 -4.39
C PHE A 49 -30.94 15.69 -5.71
N GLY A 50 -30.54 14.99 -6.76
CA GLY A 50 -31.14 15.11 -8.09
C GLY A 50 -30.65 16.27 -8.95
N THR A 51 -29.67 17.06 -8.48
CA THR A 51 -29.03 18.06 -9.34
C THR A 51 -27.92 17.45 -10.19
N PRO A 52 -27.57 18.04 -11.35
CA PRO A 52 -26.42 17.62 -12.15
C PRO A 52 -25.12 17.59 -11.35
N GLU A 53 -24.95 18.51 -10.40
CA GLU A 53 -23.78 18.60 -9.53
C GLU A 53 -23.71 17.42 -8.55
N CYS A 54 -24.85 16.95 -8.03
CA CYS A 54 -24.92 15.73 -7.21
C CYS A 54 -24.45 14.52 -8.00
N ASN A 55 -24.99 14.33 -9.22
CA ASN A 55 -24.61 13.22 -10.09
C ASN A 55 -23.14 13.27 -10.50
N ALA A 56 -22.62 14.46 -10.82
CA ALA A 56 -21.21 14.64 -11.16
C ALA A 56 -20.29 14.33 -9.97
N ARG A 57 -20.69 14.72 -8.76
CA ARG A 57 -19.96 14.40 -7.52
C ARG A 57 -19.96 12.91 -7.24
N GLU A 58 -21.13 12.26 -7.31
CA GLU A 58 -21.26 10.81 -7.12
C GLU A 58 -20.39 10.05 -8.11
N ALA A 59 -20.45 10.39 -9.41
CA ALA A 59 -19.63 9.75 -10.44
C ALA A 59 -18.11 9.97 -10.24
N LEU A 60 -17.71 11.12 -9.69
CA LEU A 60 -16.31 11.36 -9.32
C LEU A 60 -15.91 10.49 -8.12
N PHE A 61 -16.77 10.44 -7.11
CA PHE A 61 -16.53 9.69 -5.88
C PHE A 61 -16.40 8.18 -6.17
N ASP A 62 -17.29 7.62 -6.99
CA ASP A 62 -17.23 6.22 -7.42
C ASP A 62 -15.90 5.90 -8.11
N LYS A 63 -15.42 6.80 -8.99
CA LYS A 63 -14.13 6.62 -9.66
C LYS A 63 -12.96 6.62 -8.68
N MET A 64 -12.96 7.54 -7.71
CA MET A 64 -11.89 7.61 -6.71
C MET A 64 -11.88 6.38 -5.81
N VAL A 65 -13.05 5.85 -5.42
CA VAL A 65 -13.15 4.62 -4.62
C VAL A 65 -12.65 3.41 -5.42
N LEU A 66 -13.02 3.28 -6.70
CA LEU A 66 -12.49 2.22 -7.55
C LEU A 66 -10.97 2.31 -7.70
N GLU A 67 -10.43 3.51 -7.93
CA GLU A 67 -8.98 3.73 -8.01
C GLU A 67 -8.27 3.40 -6.68
N GLU A 68 -8.87 3.73 -5.53
CA GLU A 68 -8.36 3.35 -4.22
C GLU A 68 -8.26 1.82 -4.08
N CYS A 69 -9.30 1.09 -4.49
CA CYS A 69 -9.32 -0.38 -4.48
C CYS A 69 -8.24 -0.96 -5.40
N ASP A 70 -8.15 -0.50 -6.65
CA ASP A 70 -7.17 -0.97 -7.63
C ASP A 70 -5.73 -0.77 -7.12
N LEU A 71 -5.44 0.41 -6.54
CA LEU A 71 -4.13 0.71 -5.98
C LEU A 71 -3.82 -0.10 -4.73
N LEU A 72 -4.82 -0.43 -3.92
CA LEU A 72 -4.64 -1.30 -2.75
C LEU A 72 -4.33 -2.74 -3.19
N GLU A 73 -5.00 -3.25 -4.22
CA GLU A 73 -4.70 -4.55 -4.82
C GLU A 73 -3.29 -4.58 -5.44
N GLU A 74 -2.90 -3.52 -6.17
CA GLU A 74 -1.54 -3.36 -6.70
C GLU A 74 -0.50 -3.37 -5.56
N LEU A 75 -0.75 -2.60 -4.50
CA LEU A 75 0.13 -2.55 -3.33
C LEU A 75 0.24 -3.91 -2.63
N ALA A 76 -0.86 -4.65 -2.52
CA ALA A 76 -0.88 -5.99 -1.94
C ALA A 76 -0.02 -6.96 -2.76
N ALA A 77 -0.08 -6.89 -4.09
CA ALA A 77 0.65 -7.75 -5.02
C ALA A 77 2.17 -7.51 -5.02
N ILE A 78 2.64 -6.29 -4.77
CA ILE A 78 4.09 -5.98 -4.76
C ILE A 78 4.76 -6.56 -3.51
N PRO A 79 5.72 -7.48 -3.61
CA PRO A 79 6.42 -8.00 -2.43
C PRO A 79 7.22 -6.90 -1.72
N ALA A 80 7.27 -6.96 -0.39
CA ALA A 80 8.14 -6.10 0.41
C ALA A 80 9.43 -6.86 0.76
N HIS A 81 10.55 -6.43 0.17
CA HIS A 81 11.85 -7.07 0.33
C HIS A 81 12.67 -6.47 1.45
N THR A 82 12.37 -5.23 1.86
CA THR A 82 13.06 -4.54 2.96
C THR A 82 12.18 -4.46 4.20
N ARG A 83 12.79 -4.27 5.37
CA ARG A 83 12.08 -4.01 6.62
C ARG A 83 11.17 -2.77 6.52
N GLN A 84 11.63 -1.75 5.80
CA GLN A 84 10.86 -0.52 5.59
C GLN A 84 9.61 -0.77 4.75
N GLY A 85 9.71 -1.58 3.69
CA GLY A 85 8.55 -1.99 2.89
C GLY A 85 7.55 -2.83 3.69
N GLN A 86 8.05 -3.73 4.54
CA GLN A 86 7.22 -4.56 5.42
C GLN A 86 6.46 -3.70 6.44
N ARG A 87 7.16 -2.75 7.06
CA ARG A 87 6.55 -1.77 7.97
C ARG A 87 5.46 -0.96 7.29
N LEU A 88 5.71 -0.46 6.07
CA LEU A 88 4.73 0.31 5.32
C LEU A 88 3.45 -0.48 5.09
N LYS A 89 3.57 -1.75 4.64
CA LYS A 89 2.39 -2.62 4.50
C LYS A 89 1.66 -2.83 5.81
N ALA A 90 2.41 -3.01 6.91
CA ALA A 90 1.83 -3.13 8.23
C ALA A 90 1.08 -1.87 8.68
N GLU A 91 1.59 -0.67 8.40
CA GLU A 91 0.91 0.60 8.67
C GLU A 91 -0.40 0.72 7.89
N VAL A 92 -0.40 0.35 6.60
CA VAL A 92 -1.61 0.32 5.76
C VAL A 92 -2.65 -0.68 6.31
N ILE A 93 -2.21 -1.89 6.66
CA ILE A 93 -3.06 -2.92 7.29
C ILE A 93 -3.71 -2.37 8.57
N LEU A 94 -2.94 -1.75 9.45
CA LEU A 94 -3.45 -1.22 10.72
C LEU A 94 -4.36 0.00 10.55
N ALA A 95 -4.19 0.78 9.48
CA ALA A 95 -5.07 1.89 9.17
C ALA A 95 -6.42 1.41 8.60
N LEU A 96 -6.41 0.41 7.71
CA LEU A 96 -7.60 0.01 6.95
C LEU A 96 -8.42 -1.10 7.62
N LEU A 97 -7.80 -2.19 8.07
CA LEU A 97 -8.53 -3.38 8.53
C LEU A 97 -9.46 -3.11 9.72
N PRO A 98 -9.08 -2.35 10.76
CA PRO A 98 -9.99 -2.07 11.87
C PRO A 98 -11.28 -1.36 11.46
N GLU A 99 -11.22 -0.48 10.45
CA GLU A 99 -12.39 0.22 9.92
C GLU A 99 -13.30 -0.74 9.14
N HIS A 100 -12.73 -1.56 8.25
CA HIS A 100 -13.47 -2.54 7.44
C HIS A 100 -14.11 -3.65 8.28
N LEU A 101 -13.50 -3.98 9.42
CA LEU A 101 -13.99 -5.00 10.34
C LEU A 101 -14.92 -4.46 11.42
N ARG A 102 -15.19 -3.14 11.46
CA ARG A 102 -16.00 -2.53 12.52
C ARG A 102 -17.39 -3.15 12.67
N HIS A 103 -17.90 -3.77 11.59
CA HIS A 103 -19.21 -4.42 11.56
C HIS A 103 -19.15 -5.93 11.34
N ASN A 104 -17.95 -6.53 11.33
CA ASN A 104 -17.73 -7.96 11.12
C ASN A 104 -17.11 -8.60 12.38
N GLU A 105 -17.43 -9.87 12.63
CA GLU A 105 -16.77 -10.62 13.70
C GLU A 105 -15.30 -10.84 13.36
N GLN A 106 -14.39 -10.50 14.30
CA GLN A 106 -12.96 -10.71 14.10
C GLN A 106 -12.60 -12.17 14.35
N ASP A 107 -12.27 -12.90 13.29
CA ASP A 107 -11.73 -14.25 13.39
C ASP A 107 -10.26 -14.26 13.85
N GLY A 108 -9.76 -15.45 14.21
CA GLY A 108 -8.39 -15.63 14.70
C GLY A 108 -7.32 -15.31 13.65
N GLU A 109 -7.62 -15.51 12.35
CA GLU A 109 -6.70 -15.23 11.25
C GLU A 109 -6.47 -13.72 11.11
N THR A 110 -7.56 -12.95 11.18
CA THR A 110 -7.52 -11.49 11.15
C THR A 110 -6.78 -10.92 12.36
N GLN A 111 -6.99 -11.50 13.54
CA GLN A 111 -6.24 -11.11 14.75
C GLN A 111 -4.74 -11.41 14.62
N LEU A 112 -4.37 -12.54 14.01
CA LEU A 112 -2.98 -12.89 13.77
C LEU A 112 -2.31 -11.91 12.80
N VAL A 113 -2.99 -11.53 11.71
CA VAL A 113 -2.50 -10.52 10.74
C VAL A 113 -2.29 -9.16 11.43
N LEU A 114 -3.26 -8.72 12.24
CA LEU A 114 -3.15 -7.46 13.00
C LEU A 114 -2.02 -7.52 14.05
N SER A 115 -1.81 -8.68 14.69
CA SER A 115 -0.68 -8.87 15.61
C SER A 115 0.65 -8.72 14.89
N LEU A 116 0.83 -9.46 13.78
CA LEU A 116 2.05 -9.38 12.97
C LEU A 116 2.31 -7.95 12.48
N ALA A 117 1.28 -7.25 12.03
CA ALA A 117 1.42 -5.86 11.60
C ALA A 117 1.90 -4.95 12.74
N ARG A 118 1.39 -5.12 13.97
CA ARG A 118 1.87 -4.35 15.13
C ARG A 118 3.34 -4.65 15.43
N ASP A 119 3.76 -5.90 15.32
CA ASP A 119 5.14 -6.30 15.58
C ASP A 119 6.10 -5.67 14.56
N LEU A 120 5.77 -5.71 13.27
CA LEU A 120 6.57 -5.10 12.20
C LEU A 120 6.72 -3.58 12.32
N VAL A 121 5.71 -2.90 12.86
CA VAL A 121 5.78 -1.45 13.14
C VAL A 121 6.68 -1.17 14.36
N ARG A 122 6.61 -2.01 15.40
CA ARG A 122 7.40 -1.86 16.64
C ARG A 122 8.88 -2.15 16.45
N GLU A 123 9.24 -3.21 15.73
CA GLU A 123 10.64 -3.63 15.52
C GLU A 123 11.50 -2.60 14.78
N ASN A 124 10.87 -1.68 14.04
CA ASN A 124 11.55 -0.64 13.28
C ASN A 124 11.50 0.74 13.98
N ALA A 125 10.98 0.83 15.20
CA ALA A 125 10.99 2.03 16.04
C ALA A 125 12.08 2.01 17.12
N ALA A 126 12.76 0.87 17.28
CA ALA A 126 13.90 0.65 18.17
C ALA A 126 15.22 0.63 17.37
#